data_AF-A0A8D8CII1-F1
#
_entry.id   AF-A0A8D8CII1-F1
#
_cell.length_a   1.000
_cell.length_b   1.000
_cell.length_c   1.000
_cell.angle_alpha   90.00
_cell.angle_beta   90.00
_cell.angle_gamma   90.00
#
_symmetry.space_group_name_H-M   'P 1'
#
loop_
_entity.id
_entity.type
_entity.pdbx_description
1 polymer ?
#
loop_
_entity_poly.entity_id
_entity_poly.type
_entity_poly.pdbx_seq_one_letter_code
_entity_poly.pdbx_strand_id
1 'polypeptide(L)'
;MSATVLFAVLCGVLTVASASPDGYLKMFPSVQQSQYDPCYDEDRPRRCVPDFVNAAFGVPIVASSTCGLRGPVEVCDSPELLGPCHQCDDSVPRKRFPASALTDVNNSNNVTCWRSE
;
A
#
# COMPACT_ATOMS: atom_id res chain seq x y z
N MET A 1 -33.80 -53.40 23.60
CA MET A 1 -32.48 -52.72 23.64
C MET A 1 -32.03 -52.16 22.29
N SER A 2 -32.63 -52.55 21.15
CA SER A 2 -32.21 -52.07 19.82
C SER A 2 -32.83 -50.71 19.40
N ALA A 3 -34.12 -50.47 19.72
CA ALA A 3 -34.82 -49.26 19.25
C ALA A 3 -34.41 -47.96 19.97
N THR A 4 -34.08 -48.03 21.27
CA THR A 4 -33.66 -46.86 22.06
C THR A 4 -32.28 -46.34 21.66
N VAL A 5 -31.36 -47.24 21.31
CA VAL A 5 -30.02 -46.87 20.81
C VAL A 5 -30.14 -46.21 19.44
N LEU A 6 -31.00 -46.74 18.57
CA LEU A 6 -31.22 -46.17 17.24
C LEU A 6 -31.81 -44.76 17.30
N PHE A 7 -32.75 -44.52 18.22
CA PHE A 7 -33.37 -43.21 18.43
C PHE A 7 -32.37 -42.18 18.98
N ALA A 8 -31.52 -42.57 19.92
CA ALA A 8 -30.47 -41.72 20.47
C ALA A 8 -29.41 -41.35 19.42
N VAL A 9 -29.03 -42.30 18.55
CA VAL A 9 -28.10 -42.04 17.44
C VAL A 9 -28.75 -41.11 16.40
N LEU A 10 -30.03 -41.31 16.05
CA LEU A 10 -30.73 -40.43 15.11
C LEU A 10 -30.83 -38.99 15.64
N CYS A 11 -31.18 -38.82 16.92
CA CYS A 11 -31.23 -37.50 17.54
C CYS A 11 -29.84 -36.85 17.60
N GLY A 12 -28.80 -37.60 17.95
CA GLY A 12 -27.42 -37.10 17.97
C GLY A 12 -26.93 -36.64 16.60
N VAL A 13 -27.22 -37.41 15.54
CA VAL A 13 -26.86 -37.05 14.16
C VAL A 13 -27.61 -35.80 13.67
N LEU A 14 -28.89 -35.66 14.04
CA LEU A 14 -29.69 -34.48 13.69
C LEU A 14 -29.20 -33.21 14.40
N THR A 15 -28.68 -33.31 15.62
CA THR A 15 -28.13 -32.14 16.35
C THR A 15 -26.78 -31.64 15.82
N VAL A 16 -25.99 -32.48 15.14
CA VAL A 16 -24.68 -32.07 14.59
C VAL A 16 -24.84 -31.40 13.22
N ALA A 17 -25.94 -31.67 12.50
CA ALA A 17 -26.20 -31.14 11.18
C ALA A 17 -26.73 -29.68 11.14
N SER A 18 -27.02 -29.06 12.30
CA SER A 18 -27.56 -27.69 12.37
C SER A 18 -26.50 -26.59 12.55
N ALA A 19 -25.20 -26.90 12.36
CA ALA A 19 -24.15 -25.88 12.34
C ALA A 19 -24.20 -25.11 11.00
N SER A 20 -25.10 -24.14 10.90
CA SER A 20 -25.18 -23.21 9.76
C SER A 20 -23.84 -22.45 9.63
N PRO A 21 -23.16 -22.45 8.47
CA PRO A 21 -21.91 -21.73 8.26
C PRO A 21 -22.10 -20.22 8.04
N ASP A 22 -23.36 -19.74 8.08
CA ASP A 22 -23.76 -18.35 7.77
C ASP A 22 -23.17 -17.27 8.71
N GLY A 23 -22.53 -17.68 9.82
CA GLY A 23 -21.91 -16.77 10.78
C GLY A 23 -20.54 -16.22 10.35
N TYR A 24 -19.80 -16.92 9.48
CA TYR A 24 -18.41 -16.55 9.17
C TYR A 24 -18.28 -15.57 7.99
N LEU A 25 -19.29 -15.46 7.12
CA LEU A 25 -19.25 -14.53 5.98
C LEU A 25 -19.66 -13.09 6.35
N LYS A 26 -20.09 -12.84 7.59
CA LYS A 26 -20.47 -11.50 8.07
C LYS A 26 -19.34 -10.68 8.70
N MET A 27 -18.10 -11.20 8.76
CA MET A 27 -16.98 -10.50 9.41
C MET A 27 -16.23 -9.53 8.49
N PHE A 28 -16.50 -9.53 7.19
CA PHE A 28 -16.04 -8.44 6.34
C PHE A 28 -16.98 -7.26 6.58
N PRO A 29 -16.48 -6.05 6.91
CA PRO A 29 -17.32 -4.88 6.82
C PRO A 29 -17.69 -4.78 5.34
N SER A 30 -18.89 -5.27 5.00
CA SER A 30 -19.57 -4.80 3.81
C SER A 30 -19.59 -3.30 3.99
N VAL A 31 -18.75 -2.62 3.22
CA VAL A 31 -18.89 -1.21 2.93
C VAL A 31 -20.27 -1.12 2.29
N GLN A 32 -21.28 -1.03 3.14
CA GLN A 32 -22.62 -0.66 2.78
C GLN A 32 -22.59 0.87 2.65
N GLN A 33 -21.66 1.36 1.82
CA GLN A 33 -21.92 2.51 1.00
C GLN A 33 -23.04 2.03 0.10
N SER A 34 -24.28 2.23 0.56
CA SER A 34 -25.34 2.62 -0.37
C SER A 34 -24.67 3.52 -1.41
N GLN A 35 -24.73 3.14 -2.68
CA GLN A 35 -24.06 3.79 -3.79
C GLN A 35 -24.49 5.26 -3.89
N TYR A 36 -23.98 6.10 -2.99
CA TYR A 36 -24.13 7.53 -3.04
C TYR A 36 -23.10 7.98 -4.05
N ASP A 37 -23.53 8.14 -5.28
CA ASP A 37 -22.71 8.74 -6.30
C ASP A 37 -22.60 10.24 -5.99
N PRO A 38 -21.43 10.76 -5.59
CA PRO A 38 -21.26 12.17 -5.30
C PRO A 38 -21.48 13.06 -6.53
N CYS A 39 -21.58 12.49 -7.73
CA CYS A 39 -21.89 13.20 -8.97
C CYS A 39 -23.41 13.36 -9.22
N TYR A 40 -24.29 12.76 -8.42
CA TYR A 40 -25.74 12.88 -8.57
C TYR A 40 -26.44 13.30 -7.26
N ASP A 41 -27.52 14.08 -7.40
CA ASP A 41 -28.45 14.45 -6.33
C ASP A 41 -29.87 14.11 -6.78
N GLU A 42 -30.44 13.00 -6.28
CA GLU A 42 -31.77 12.51 -6.66
C GLU A 42 -31.98 12.53 -8.20
N ASP A 43 -31.08 11.86 -8.94
CA ASP A 43 -31.00 11.80 -10.41
C ASP A 43 -30.58 13.08 -11.14
N ARG A 44 -30.34 14.19 -10.44
CA ARG A 44 -29.79 15.42 -11.04
C ARG A 44 -28.26 15.40 -11.03
N PRO A 45 -27.59 15.49 -12.20
CA PRO A 45 -26.14 15.52 -12.24
C PRO A 45 -25.61 16.82 -11.64
N ARG A 46 -24.58 16.69 -10.81
CA ARG A 46 -23.84 17.80 -10.21
C ARG A 46 -22.34 17.61 -10.39
N ARG A 47 -21.57 18.68 -10.22
CA ARG A 47 -20.10 18.61 -10.29
C ARG A 47 -19.56 17.84 -9.09
N CYS A 48 -18.94 16.71 -9.35
CA CYS A 48 -18.09 16.00 -8.41
C CYS A 48 -16.61 16.31 -8.69
N VAL A 49 -15.80 16.31 -7.64
CA VAL A 49 -14.35 16.48 -7.71
C VAL A 49 -13.77 15.34 -6.87
N PRO A 50 -12.74 14.62 -7.36
CA PRO A 50 -12.11 13.57 -6.58
C PRO A 50 -11.41 14.14 -5.34
N ASP A 51 -11.08 13.27 -4.42
CA ASP A 51 -10.34 13.65 -3.22
C ASP A 51 -8.98 14.27 -3.57
N PHE A 52 -8.54 15.20 -2.72
CA PHE A 52 -7.23 15.83 -2.85
C PHE A 52 -6.15 14.85 -2.39
N VAL A 53 -5.32 14.38 -3.32
CA VAL A 53 -4.26 13.41 -3.07
C VAL A 53 -2.93 13.86 -3.68
N ASN A 54 -1.83 13.33 -3.16
CA ASN A 54 -0.54 13.45 -3.82
C ASN A 54 -0.47 12.47 -5.00
N ALA A 55 -0.60 12.99 -6.23
CA ALA A 55 -0.58 12.19 -7.45
C ALA A 55 0.76 11.48 -7.72
N ALA A 56 1.86 11.90 -7.07
CA ALA A 56 3.17 11.32 -7.25
C ALA A 56 3.49 10.22 -6.22
N PHE A 57 2.77 10.14 -5.11
CA PHE A 57 3.11 9.23 -4.01
C PHE A 57 3.08 7.76 -4.46
N GLY A 58 4.19 7.05 -4.27
CA GLY A 58 4.37 5.65 -4.68
C GLY A 58 4.41 5.41 -6.20
N VAL A 59 4.35 6.45 -7.03
CA VAL A 59 4.42 6.31 -8.49
C VAL A 59 5.87 6.13 -8.92
N PRO A 60 6.21 5.08 -9.71
CA PRO A 60 7.58 4.88 -10.17
C PRO A 60 8.00 6.00 -11.12
N ILE A 61 9.10 6.69 -10.78
CA ILE A 61 9.68 7.75 -11.61
C ILE A 61 10.86 7.20 -12.42
N VAL A 62 10.86 7.50 -13.72
CA VAL A 62 11.99 7.25 -14.60
C VAL A 62 12.86 8.52 -14.66
N ALA A 63 14.04 8.46 -14.07
CA ALA A 63 15.04 9.52 -14.16
C ALA A 63 15.99 9.25 -15.34
N SER A 64 16.40 10.31 -16.05
CA SER A 64 17.36 10.20 -17.16
C SER A 64 18.78 9.83 -16.69
N SER A 65 19.11 10.14 -15.44
CA SER A 65 20.36 9.77 -14.78
C SER A 65 20.11 9.45 -13.29
N THR A 66 20.98 8.66 -12.70
CA THR A 66 20.99 8.38 -11.25
C THR A 66 22.42 7.98 -10.89
N CYS A 67 22.99 8.61 -9.85
CA CYS A 67 24.38 8.35 -9.48
C CYS A 67 24.61 6.90 -9.07
N GLY A 68 25.85 6.41 -9.22
CA GLY A 68 26.25 5.12 -8.69
C GLY A 68 25.88 3.90 -9.56
N LEU A 69 25.13 4.07 -10.66
CA LEU A 69 24.67 2.96 -11.51
C LEU A 69 25.82 2.25 -12.26
N ARG A 70 26.88 2.98 -12.61
CA ARG A 70 28.05 2.44 -13.33
C ARG A 70 29.24 2.12 -12.42
N GLY A 71 29.05 2.25 -11.11
CA GLY A 71 30.09 2.12 -10.09
C GLY A 71 30.12 3.33 -9.15
N PRO A 72 30.97 3.32 -8.11
CA PRO A 72 31.01 4.39 -7.12
C PRO A 72 31.49 5.71 -7.72
N VAL A 73 30.75 6.79 -7.46
CA VAL A 73 31.06 8.15 -7.93
C VAL A 73 31.08 9.11 -6.73
N GLU A 74 31.99 10.08 -6.72
CA GLU A 74 32.03 11.13 -5.70
C GLU A 74 31.12 12.30 -6.12
N VAL A 75 30.17 12.68 -5.26
CA VAL A 75 29.22 13.77 -5.50
C VAL A 75 29.30 14.80 -4.39
N CYS A 76 29.42 16.08 -4.76
CA CYS A 76 29.56 17.20 -3.83
C CYS A 76 28.34 18.13 -3.92
N ASP A 77 27.88 18.66 -2.78
CA ASP A 77 26.68 19.52 -2.72
C ASP A 77 26.91 20.94 -3.27
N SER A 78 28.16 21.43 -3.20
CA SER A 78 28.53 22.73 -3.74
C SER A 78 29.90 22.63 -4.40
N PRO A 79 30.06 23.15 -5.63
CA PRO A 79 31.36 23.28 -6.25
C PRO A 79 32.16 24.49 -5.72
N GLU A 80 31.51 25.47 -5.08
CA GLU A 80 32.15 26.74 -4.67
C GLU A 80 32.43 26.84 -3.16
N LEU A 81 31.66 26.15 -2.32
CA LEU A 81 32.02 25.92 -0.93
C LEU A 81 32.57 24.51 -0.80
N LEU A 82 33.61 24.35 0.03
CA LEU A 82 34.17 23.06 0.49
C LEU A 82 33.12 22.26 1.30
N GLY A 83 31.97 21.98 0.69
CA GLY A 83 30.95 21.10 1.24
C GLY A 83 31.49 19.67 1.27
N PRO A 84 30.96 18.83 2.17
CA PRO A 84 31.36 17.43 2.21
C PRO A 84 30.98 16.76 0.89
N CYS A 85 31.97 16.19 0.22
CA CYS A 85 31.72 15.28 -0.88
C CYS A 85 31.40 13.89 -0.31
N HIS A 86 30.45 13.21 -0.94
CA HIS A 86 29.99 11.90 -0.52
C HIS A 86 30.08 10.92 -1.68
N GLN A 87 30.44 9.67 -1.36
CA GLN A 87 30.45 8.61 -2.35
C GLN A 87 29.01 8.12 -2.58
N CYS A 88 28.54 8.23 -3.81
CA CYS A 88 27.33 7.59 -4.29
C CYS A 88 27.64 6.23 -4.93
N ASP A 89 26.96 5.19 -4.48
CA ASP A 89 27.11 3.82 -5.00
C ASP A 89 25.75 3.11 -4.90
N ASP A 90 25.17 2.75 -6.05
CA ASP A 90 23.84 2.12 -6.10
C ASP A 90 23.83 0.71 -5.49
N SER A 91 24.99 0.05 -5.45
CA SER A 91 25.12 -1.28 -4.85
C SER A 91 25.08 -1.26 -3.31
N VAL A 92 25.29 -0.09 -2.70
CA VAL A 92 25.34 0.08 -1.24
C VAL A 92 24.09 0.82 -0.77
N PRO A 93 23.15 0.16 -0.05
CA PRO A 93 21.87 0.77 0.34
C PRO A 93 21.95 2.08 1.12
N ARG A 94 23.05 2.32 1.86
CA ARG A 94 23.30 3.54 2.63
C ARG A 94 23.88 4.69 1.81
N LYS A 95 24.35 4.41 0.59
CA LYS A 95 25.04 5.36 -0.31
C LYS A 95 24.36 5.48 -1.67
N ARG A 96 23.21 4.83 -1.86
CA ARG A 96 22.41 4.95 -3.07
C ARG A 96 21.37 6.06 -2.95
N PHE A 97 21.08 6.71 -4.06
CA PHE A 97 20.12 7.82 -4.15
C PHE A 97 19.12 7.58 -5.30
N PRO A 98 18.28 6.52 -5.21
CA PRO A 98 17.45 6.06 -6.31
C PRO A 98 16.26 6.99 -6.59
N ALA A 99 15.73 6.95 -7.82
CA ALA A 99 14.56 7.78 -8.21
C ALA A 99 13.30 7.51 -7.38
N SER A 100 13.19 6.33 -6.77
CA SER A 100 12.09 6.00 -5.84
C SER A 100 12.02 6.93 -4.63
N ALA A 101 13.14 7.53 -4.21
CA ALA A 101 13.21 8.48 -3.11
C ALA A 101 12.53 9.84 -3.40
N LEU A 102 12.02 10.05 -4.63
CA LEU A 102 11.21 11.24 -4.97
C LEU A 102 9.74 11.10 -4.57
N THR A 103 9.29 9.87 -4.31
CA THR A 103 7.86 9.53 -4.21
C THR A 103 7.54 8.64 -3.01
N ASP A 104 8.53 8.33 -2.18
CA ASP A 104 8.37 7.56 -0.96
C ASP A 104 7.81 8.43 0.18
N VAL A 105 7.72 7.84 1.38
CA VAL A 105 7.26 8.55 2.57
C VAL A 105 8.36 9.50 3.02
N ASN A 106 8.14 10.80 2.83
CA ASN A 106 9.08 11.81 3.28
C ASN A 106 8.99 12.01 4.81
N ASN A 107 10.05 11.63 5.52
CA ASN A 107 10.21 11.86 6.96
C ASN A 107 11.35 12.87 7.19
N SER A 108 11.03 14.06 7.71
CA SER A 108 12.00 15.14 7.93
C SER A 108 13.17 14.77 8.86
N ASN A 109 13.01 13.75 9.72
CA ASN A 109 14.08 13.27 10.60
C ASN A 109 15.03 12.26 9.91
N ASN A 110 14.60 11.66 8.80
CA ASN A 110 15.37 10.66 8.06
C ASN A 110 14.99 10.77 6.57
N VAL A 111 15.52 11.81 5.94
CA VAL A 111 15.20 12.14 4.55
C VAL A 111 15.90 11.17 3.60
N THR A 112 15.15 10.75 2.59
CA THR A 112 15.64 10.05 1.41
C THR A 112 15.69 11.06 0.27
N CYS A 113 16.72 10.95 -0.58
CA CYS A 113 16.90 11.85 -1.71
C CYS A 113 17.28 11.05 -2.96
N TRP A 114 16.85 11.53 -4.12
CA TRP A 114 17.41 11.13 -5.41
C TRP A 114 18.57 12.06 -5.80
N ARG A 115 19.52 11.54 -6.58
CA ARG A 115 20.67 12.31 -7.07
C ARG A 115 21.10 11.84 -8.46
N SER A 116 21.36 12.79 -9.35
CA SER A 116 21.88 12.54 -10.71
C SER A 116 23.35 12.09 -10.68
N GLU A 117 23.79 11.43 -11.75
CA GLU A 117 25.23 11.20 -12.03
C GLU A 117 26.01 12.53 -12.11
#